data_AF-A0A950G7T8-F1
#
_entry.id   AF-A0A950G7T8-F1
#
_cell.length_a   1.000
_cell.length_b   1.000
_cell.length_c   1.000
_cell.angle_alpha   90.00
_cell.angle_beta   90.00
_cell.angle_gamma   90.00
#
_symmetry.space_group_name_H-M   'P 1'
#
loop_
_entity.id
_entity.type
_entity.pdbx_description
1 polymer ?
#
loop_
_entity_poly.entity_id
_entity_poly.type
_entity_poly.pdbx_seq_one_letter_code
_entity_poly.pdbx_strand_id
1 'polypeptide(L)' 'MLNRWVPDFQPDAAVRCRVFCFPHAGGSAAAYRPLRVLSPGWLEFLPVELPGRDARFSEPPFSRMEPL' A
#
# COMPACT_ATOMS: atom_id res chain seq x y z
N MET A 1 -0.89 13.18 -1.93
CA MET A 1 -0.63 12.72 -0.54
C MET A 1 -0.68 11.19 -0.43
N LEU A 2 -1.69 10.50 -0.99
CA LEU A 2 -1.74 9.02 -1.01
C LEU A 2 -0.59 8.35 -1.77
N ASN A 3 -0.12 8.90 -2.90
CA ASN A 3 0.96 8.28 -3.70
C ASN A 3 2.26 8.00 -2.93
N ARG A 4 2.52 8.70 -1.82
CA ARG A 4 3.71 8.42 -1.00
C ARG A 4 3.58 7.11 -0.23
N TRP A 5 2.36 6.73 0.15
CA TRP A 5 2.06 5.58 0.99
C TRP A 5 1.49 4.41 0.21
N VAL A 6 0.78 4.69 -0.89
CA VAL A 6 0.22 3.67 -1.77
C VAL A 6 0.85 3.88 -3.16
N PRO A 7 1.84 3.06 -3.54
CA PRO A 7 2.51 3.21 -4.82
C PRO A 7 1.54 2.98 -5.98
N ASP A 8 1.70 3.79 -7.02
CA ASP A 8 0.89 3.74 -8.25
C ASP A 8 -0.62 3.93 -8.03
N PHE A 9 -1.01 4.64 -6.97
CA PHE A 9 -2.42 5.00 -6.77
C PHE A 9 -2.87 5.97 -7.86
N GLN A 10 -3.92 5.58 -8.59
CA GLN A 10 -4.61 6.42 -9.56
C GLN A 10 -6.11 6.28 -9.33
N PRO A 11 -6.86 7.39 -9.15
CA PRO A 11 -8.30 7.32 -8.98
C PRO A 11 -8.97 6.75 -10.24
N ASP A 12 -9.73 5.67 -10.06
CA ASP A 12 -10.59 5.08 -11.10
C ASP A 12 -12.06 5.14 -10.65
N ALA A 13 -12.93 5.67 -11.52
CA ALA A 13 -14.36 5.82 -11.28
C ALA A 13 -15.12 4.48 -11.33
N ALA A 14 -14.55 3.44 -11.96
CA ALA A 14 -15.11 2.10 -12.01
C ALA A 14 -14.95 1.34 -10.67
N VAL A 15 -13.99 1.75 -9.83
CA VAL A 15 -13.71 1.12 -8.54
C VAL A 15 -14.82 1.44 -7.54
N ARG A 16 -15.42 0.39 -6.98
CA ARG A 16 -16.51 0.47 -5.99
C ARG A 16 -16.06 0.09 -4.59
N CYS A 17 -14.95 -0.64 -4.46
CA CYS A 17 -14.41 -1.09 -3.19
C CYS A 17 -12.89 -0.93 -3.17
N ARG A 18 -12.35 -0.41 -2.07
CA ARG A 18 -10.91 -0.25 -1.83
C ARG A 18 -10.50 -0.99 -0.58
N VAL A 19 -9.45 -1.77 -0.67
CA VAL A 19 -8.91 -2.57 0.44
C VAL A 19 -7.50 -2.10 0.73
N PHE A 20 -7.29 -1.48 1.89
CA PHE A 20 -5.94 -1.16 2.36
C PHE A 20 -5.25 -2.42 2.86
N CYS A 21 -4.00 -2.65 2.42
CA CYS A 21 -3.24 -3.82 2.80
C CYS A 21 -1.97 -3.43 3.55
N PHE A 22 -1.82 -3.95 4.76
CA PHE A 22 -0.64 -3.72 5.60
C PHE A 22 0.25 -4.97 5.61
N PRO A 23 1.48 -4.89 5.09
CA PRO A 23 2.36 -6.05 5.00
C PRO A 23 2.77 -6.56 6.39
N HIS A 24 3.11 -7.84 6.44
CA HIS A 24 3.72 -8.47 7.61
C HIS A 24 5.09 -7.85 7.94
N ALA A 25 5.62 -8.15 9.13
CA ALA A 25 6.92 -7.64 9.56
C ALA A 25 8.03 -8.02 8.57
N GLY A 26 8.78 -7.02 8.09
CA GLY A 26 9.82 -7.17 7.07
C GLY A 26 9.32 -7.15 5.62
N GLY A 27 8.00 -7.21 5.39
CA GLY A 27 7.41 -7.11 4.06
C GLY A 27 7.26 -5.67 3.55
N SER A 28 6.96 -5.55 2.26
CA SER A 28 6.66 -4.28 1.56
C SER A 28 5.32 -4.36 0.83
N ALA A 29 4.90 -3.25 0.20
CA ALA A 29 3.69 -3.25 -0.64
C ALA A 29 3.73 -4.30 -1.76
N ALA A 30 4.93 -4.71 -2.18
CA ALA A 30 5.15 -5.70 -3.22
C ALA A 30 4.53 -7.08 -2.91
N ALA A 31 4.34 -7.42 -1.64
CA ALA A 31 3.71 -8.68 -1.22
C ALA A 31 2.29 -8.87 -1.79
N TYR A 32 1.63 -7.77 -2.15
CA TYR A 32 0.26 -7.75 -2.66
C TYR A 32 0.17 -7.61 -4.18
N ARG A 33 1.29 -7.61 -4.92
CA ARG A 33 1.30 -7.52 -6.39
C ARG A 33 0.36 -8.54 -7.07
N PRO A 34 0.33 -9.84 -6.67
CA PRO A 34 -0.58 -10.79 -7.30
C PRO A 34 -2.05 -10.40 -7.14
N LEU A 35 -2.46 -9.87 -5.99
CA LEU A 35 -3.84 -9.46 -5.74
C LEU A 35 -4.23 -8.25 -6.59
N ARG A 36 -3.32 -7.28 -6.80
CA ARG A 36 -3.56 -6.13 -7.69
C ARG A 36 -3.72 -6.55 -9.16
N VAL A 37 -2.96 -7.55 -9.60
CA VAL A 37 -3.02 -8.03 -11.00
C VAL A 37 -4.28 -8.85 -11.25
N LEU A 38 -4.72 -9.62 -10.26
CA LEU A 38 -5.86 -10.53 -10.40
C LEU A 38 -7.20 -9.92 -9.97
N SER A 39 -7.21 -8.70 -9.42
CA SER A 39 -8.43 -8.06 -8.93
C SER A 39 -9.36 -7.65 -10.07
N PRO A 40 -10.68 -7.86 -9.92
CA PRO A 40 -11.65 -7.34 -10.87
C PRO A 40 -11.69 -5.80 -10.79
N GLY A 41 -12.02 -5.11 -11.89
CA GLY A 41 -11.94 -3.65 -11.98
C GLY A 41 -12.81 -2.85 -11.00
N TRP A 42 -13.77 -3.48 -10.32
CA TRP A 42 -14.56 -2.83 -9.25
C TRP A 42 -13.87 -2.88 -7.87
N LEU A 43 -12.82 -3.70 -7.71
CA LEU A 43 -12.09 -3.90 -6.47
C LEU A 43 -10.63 -3.46 -6.65
N GLU A 44 -10.19 -2.55 -5.80
CA GLU A 44 -8.82 -2.03 -5.83
C GLU A 44 -8.10 -2.36 -4.52
N PHE A 45 -6.98 -3.06 -4.62
CA PHE A 45 -6.08 -3.27 -3.49
C PHE A 45 -5.07 -2.11 -3.39
N LEU A 46 -5.00 -1.51 -2.21
CA LEU A 46 -4.14 -0.39 -1.87
C LEU A 46 -3.08 -0.83 -0.83
N PRO A 47 -2.05 -1.56 -1.25
CA PRO A 47 -0.98 -1.96 -0.34
C PRO A 47 -0.16 -0.75 0.09
N VAL A 48 0.12 -0.67 1.39
CA VAL A 48 0.83 0.45 2.00
C VAL A 48 2.34 0.17 2.02
N GLU A 49 3.11 1.08 1.43
CA GLU A 49 4.57 1.11 1.51
C GLU A 49 5.00 1.96 2.70
N LEU A 50 5.47 1.30 3.76
CA LEU A 50 5.93 1.94 4.98
C LEU A 50 7.35 2.54 4.78
N PRO A 51 7.74 3.58 5.53
CA PRO A 51 9.13 4.04 5.51
C PRO A 51 10.10 2.92 5.93
N GLY A 52 11.29 2.90 5.32
CA GLY A 52 12.28 1.85 5.54
C GLY A 52 12.00 0.55 4.79
N ARG A 53 11.09 0.56 3.81
CA ARG A 53 10.72 -0.58 2.97
C ARG A 53 10.81 -0.23 1.48
N ASP A 54 11.34 -1.16 0.68
CA ASP A 54 11.41 -1.12 -0.78
C ASP A 54 11.75 0.30 -1.33
N ALA A 55 10.85 0.92 -2.11
CA ALA A 55 11.05 2.24 -2.70
C ALA A 55 11.28 3.36 -1.67
N ARG A 56 10.93 3.14 -0.40
CA ARG A 56 11.12 4.05 0.74
C ARG A 56 12.20 3.57 1.71
N PHE A 57 13.11 2.70 1.27
CA PHE A 57 14.16 2.13 2.12
C PHE A 57 15.04 3.17 2.83
N SER A 58 15.33 4.29 2.16
CA SER A 58 16.15 5.37 2.73
C SER A 58 15.44 6.22 3.79
N GLU A 59 14.13 6.07 3.94
CA GLU A 59 13.36 6.80 4.96
C GLU A 59 13.47 6.08 6.33
N PRO A 60 13.59 6.81 7.45
CA PRO A 60 13.64 6.19 8.77
C PRO A 60 12.30 5.50 9.10
N PRO A 61 12.30 4.23 9.55
CA PRO A 61 11.07 3.53 9.92
C PRO A 61 10.46 4.12 11.20
N PHE A 62 9.14 4.08 11.28
CA PHE A 62 8.45 4.35 12.54
C PHE A 62 8.74 3.24 13.55
N SER A 63 9.20 3.61 14.75
CA SER A 63 9.50 2.69 15.86
C SER A 63 8.47 2.78 17.00
N ARG A 64 7.51 3.69 16.91
CA ARG A 64 6.45 3.92 17.88
C ARG A 64 5.14 4.27 17.17
N MET A 65 4.02 3.84 17.75
CA MET A 65 2.69 4.28 17.36
C MET A 65 2.24 5.38 18.31
N GLU A 66 1.75 6.49 17.76
CA GLU A 66 1.20 7.59 18.55
C GLU A 66 -0.29 7.32 18.89
N PRO A 67 -0.83 7.97 19.94
CA PRO A 67 -2.26 7.90 20.25
C PRO A 67 -3.13 8.30 19.05
N LEU A 68 -4.28 7.63 18.91
CA LEU A 68 -5.29 7.90 17.86
C LEU A 68 -6.10 9.17 18.16
#